data_AF-A0A2N2J789-F1
#
_entry.id   AF-A0A2N2J789-F1
#
_cell.length_a   1.000
_cell.length_b   1.000
_cell.length_c   1.000
_cell.angle_alpha   90.00
_cell.angle_beta   90.00
_cell.angle_gamma   90.00
#
_symmetry.space_group_name_H-M   'P 1'
#
loop_
_entity.id
_entity.type
_entity.pdbx_description
1 polymer ?
#
loop_
_entity_poly.entity_id
_entity_poly.type
_entity_poly.pdbx_seq_one_letter_code
_entity_poly.pdbx_strand_id
1 'polypeptide(L)'
;MKKKDYLRLTLILAIFFLALGGWLLHLRIHPPATDAENYIPAVAGFISVIIIPVLFIFRATIPFAYLLNGMTVIIGTITMTHFSLENPPPAWTIQTILLGTCLPDIFLLWGKFAVGKALFDLDPVINRPDAEVSRGRFFRFPNMGFWYAHVVTLTVVYMIGKYFWK
;
A
#
# COMPACT_ATOMS: atom_id res chain seq x y z
N MET A 1 2.97 2.91 -30.14
CA MET A 1 3.37 2.38 -28.82
C MET A 1 3.22 0.86 -28.81
N LYS A 2 4.17 0.08 -28.28
CA LYS A 2 4.02 -1.39 -28.25
C LYS A 2 2.98 -1.80 -27.20
N LYS A 3 2.27 -2.91 -27.40
CA LYS A 3 1.22 -3.41 -26.47
C LYS A 3 1.71 -3.49 -25.01
N LYS A 4 2.96 -3.92 -24.81
CA LYS A 4 3.60 -3.99 -23.48
C LYS A 4 3.75 -2.63 -22.80
N ASP A 5 4.13 -1.60 -23.56
CA ASP A 5 4.36 -0.27 -23.03
C ASP A 5 3.03 0.40 -22.68
N TYR A 6 1.99 0.13 -23.49
CA TYR A 6 0.61 0.55 -23.18
C TYR A 6 0.11 -0.08 -21.88
N LEU A 7 0.19 -1.40 -21.73
CA LEU A 7 -0.26 -2.10 -20.53
C LEU A 7 0.45 -1.58 -19.28
N ARG A 8 1.77 -1.41 -19.36
CA ARG A 8 2.55 -0.86 -18.24
C ARG A 8 2.08 0.55 -17.88
N LEU A 9 1.91 1.44 -18.86
CA LEU A 9 1.42 2.80 -18.63
C LEU A 9 0.03 2.78 -17.98
N THR A 10 -0.88 1.93 -18.45
CA THR A 10 -2.22 1.77 -17.85
C THR A 10 -2.15 1.34 -16.39
N LEU A 11 -1.26 0.41 -16.03
CA LEU A 11 -1.07 -0.01 -14.64
C LEU A 11 -0.45 1.11 -13.78
N ILE A 12 0.50 1.89 -14.31
CA ILE A 12 1.05 3.07 -13.60
C ILE A 12 -0.07 4.08 -13.32
N LEU A 13 -0.90 4.37 -14.33
CA LEU A 13 -2.04 5.28 -14.17
C LEU A 13 -3.07 4.74 -13.17
N ALA A 14 -3.32 3.42 -13.15
CA ALA A 14 -4.19 2.82 -12.14
C ALA A 14 -3.64 3.01 -10.72
N ILE A 15 -2.33 2.82 -10.49
CA ILE A 15 -1.69 3.11 -9.18
C ILE A 15 -1.85 4.59 -8.84
N PHE A 16 -1.59 5.48 -9.79
CA PHE A 16 -1.73 6.93 -9.60
C PHE A 16 -3.15 7.30 -9.17
N PHE A 17 -4.18 6.86 -9.89
CA PHE A 17 -5.57 7.19 -9.57
C PHE A 17 -6.07 6.55 -8.28
N LEU A 18 -5.67 5.30 -7.98
CA LEU A 18 -6.00 4.66 -6.71
C LEU A 18 -5.35 5.39 -5.53
N ALA A 19 -4.06 5.74 -5.65
CA ALA A 19 -3.36 6.51 -4.64
C ALA A 19 -3.96 7.91 -4.47
N LEU A 20 -4.30 8.58 -5.58
CA LEU A 20 -4.86 9.93 -5.56
C LEU A 20 -6.25 9.91 -4.91
N GLY A 21 -7.10 8.95 -5.27
CA GLY A 21 -8.41 8.78 -4.65
C GLY A 21 -8.29 8.56 -3.14
N GLY A 22 -7.44 7.63 -2.71
CA GLY A 22 -7.20 7.37 -1.28
C GLY A 22 -6.61 8.58 -0.55
N TRP A 23 -5.70 9.32 -1.17
CA TRP A 23 -5.11 10.51 -0.57
C TRP A 23 -6.11 11.67 -0.45
N LEU A 24 -6.94 11.90 -1.47
CA LEU A 24 -8.00 12.91 -1.43
C LEU A 24 -9.06 12.58 -0.37
N LEU A 25 -9.39 11.30 -0.17
CA LEU A 25 -10.24 10.86 0.95
C LEU A 25 -9.60 11.21 2.29
N HIS A 26 -8.30 10.95 2.46
CA HIS A 26 -7.58 11.35 3.67
C HIS A 26 -7.58 12.86 3.89
N LEU A 27 -7.27 13.66 2.88
CA LEU A 27 -7.23 15.12 3.02
C LEU A 27 -8.61 15.72 3.33
N ARG A 28 -9.69 15.05 2.89
CA ARG A 28 -11.06 15.42 3.21
C ARG A 28 -11.40 15.16 4.68
N ILE A 29 -10.91 14.06 5.26
CA ILE A 29 -11.24 13.62 6.62
C ILE A 29 -10.25 14.20 7.65
N HIS A 30 -8.98 14.33 7.27
CA HIS A 30 -7.86 14.78 8.09
C HIS A 30 -7.11 15.94 7.40
N PRO A 31 -7.61 17.18 7.48
CA PRO A 31 -6.94 18.32 6.86
C PRO A 31 -5.58 18.57 7.54
N PRO A 32 -4.45 18.63 6.82
CA PRO A 32 -3.12 18.77 7.44
C PRO A 32 -2.93 20.06 8.24
N ALA A 33 -3.73 21.09 7.94
CA ALA A 33 -3.69 22.37 8.64
C ALA A 33 -4.33 22.34 10.04
N THR A 34 -5.01 21.26 10.41
CA THR A 34 -5.74 21.16 11.70
C THR A 34 -4.87 20.61 12.82
N ASP A 35 -4.13 19.51 12.58
CA ASP A 35 -3.34 18.85 13.61
C ASP A 35 -2.02 18.30 13.05
N ALA A 36 -0.97 18.28 13.89
CA ALA A 36 0.35 17.78 13.53
C ALA A 36 0.33 16.29 13.12
N GLU A 37 -0.58 15.51 13.69
CA GLU A 37 -0.76 14.08 13.38
C GLU A 37 -1.26 13.85 11.95
N ASN A 38 -1.95 14.83 11.36
CA ASN A 38 -2.46 14.76 9.99
C ASN A 38 -1.36 14.92 8.92
N TYR A 39 -0.13 15.30 9.30
CA TYR A 39 1.00 15.34 8.35
C TYR A 39 1.46 13.95 7.93
N ILE A 40 1.35 12.94 8.80
CA ILE A 40 1.75 11.57 8.49
C ILE A 40 0.96 11.02 7.28
N PRO A 41 -0.39 11.01 7.29
CA PRO A 41 -1.17 10.57 6.14
C PRO A 41 -0.97 11.49 4.92
N ALA A 42 -0.71 12.79 5.12
CA ALA A 42 -0.43 13.71 4.02
C ALA A 42 0.86 13.36 3.27
N VAL A 43 1.96 13.13 4.00
CA VAL A 43 3.26 12.75 3.44
C VAL A 43 3.20 11.35 2.83
N ALA A 44 2.59 10.38 3.53
CA ALA A 44 2.43 9.03 3.01
C ALA A 44 1.60 9.00 1.70
N GLY A 45 0.58 9.86 1.62
CA GLY A 45 -0.20 10.08 0.41
C GLY A 45 0.61 10.70 -0.72
N PHE A 46 1.39 11.74 -0.46
CA PHE A 46 2.29 12.34 -1.45
C PHE A 46 3.29 11.32 -2.02
N ILE A 47 3.92 10.52 -1.15
CA ILE A 47 4.81 9.43 -1.57
C ILE A 47 4.05 8.45 -2.48
N SER A 48 2.83 8.08 -2.09
CA SER A 48 2.02 7.12 -2.85
C SER A 48 1.53 7.64 -4.20
N VAL A 49 1.21 8.92 -4.31
CA VAL A 49 0.64 9.55 -5.51
C VAL A 49 1.72 9.97 -6.50
N ILE A 50 2.84 10.47 -6.02
CA ILE A 50 3.88 11.06 -6.88
C ILE A 50 5.08 10.12 -6.99
N ILE A 51 5.71 9.81 -5.85
CA ILE A 51 7.00 9.11 -5.85
C ILE A 51 6.85 7.69 -6.40
N ILE A 52 5.87 6.92 -5.92
CA ILE A 52 5.70 5.53 -6.36
C ILE A 52 5.41 5.42 -7.86
N PRO A 53 4.44 6.14 -8.46
CA PRO A 53 4.21 6.11 -9.90
C PRO A 53 5.45 6.54 -10.71
N VAL A 54 6.17 7.58 -10.26
CA VAL A 54 7.41 8.03 -10.92
C VAL A 54 8.47 6.93 -10.90
N LEU A 55 8.66 6.24 -9.77
CA LEU A 55 9.59 5.11 -9.69
C LEU A 55 9.16 3.94 -10.57
N PHE A 56 7.86 3.74 -10.81
CA PHE A 56 7.39 2.71 -11.74
C PHE A 56 7.58 3.10 -13.23
N ILE A 57 7.78 4.38 -13.55
CA ILE A 57 8.14 4.82 -14.92
C ILE A 57 9.55 4.32 -15.26
N PHE A 58 10.50 4.45 -14.35
CA PHE A 58 11.89 4.03 -14.57
C PHE A 58 12.10 2.56 -14.24
N ARG A 59 12.57 1.76 -15.21
CA ARG A 59 12.75 0.31 -15.05
C ARG A 59 13.70 -0.05 -13.92
N ALA A 60 14.79 0.70 -13.80
CA ALA A 60 15.82 0.49 -12.79
C ALA A 60 15.27 0.61 -11.36
N THR A 61 14.17 1.33 -11.16
CA THR A 61 13.57 1.58 -9.84
C THR A 61 12.33 0.74 -9.57
N ILE A 62 11.92 -0.16 -10.45
CA ILE A 62 10.73 -1.02 -10.24
C ILE A 62 10.80 -1.80 -8.91
N PRO A 63 11.93 -2.45 -8.54
CA PRO A 63 12.00 -3.14 -7.25
C PRO A 63 11.82 -2.20 -6.06
N PHE A 64 12.36 -0.99 -6.15
CA PHE A 64 12.24 0.01 -5.12
C PHE A 64 10.82 0.59 -5.04
N ALA A 65 10.18 0.84 -6.18
CA ALA A 65 8.79 1.25 -6.28
C ALA A 65 7.86 0.21 -5.62
N TYR A 66 8.09 -1.08 -5.92
CA TYR A 66 7.32 -2.17 -5.34
C TYR A 66 7.54 -2.29 -3.82
N LEU A 67 8.80 -2.16 -3.38
CA LEU A 67 9.13 -2.15 -1.96
C LEU A 67 8.39 -1.03 -1.22
N LEU A 68 8.51 0.21 -1.71
CA LEU A 68 7.87 1.38 -1.11
C LEU A 68 6.34 1.29 -1.14
N ASN A 69 5.78 0.73 -2.21
CA ASN A 69 4.35 0.45 -2.32
C ASN A 69 3.86 -0.53 -1.26
N GLY A 70 4.59 -1.62 -1.01
CA GLY A 70 4.25 -2.54 0.06
C GLY A 70 4.43 -1.93 1.45
N MET A 71 5.52 -1.21 1.70
CA MET A 71 5.77 -0.58 3.01
C MET A 71 4.68 0.44 3.39
N THR A 72 4.26 1.29 2.44
CA THR A 72 3.15 2.24 2.66
C THR A 72 1.84 1.53 2.97
N VAL A 73 1.59 0.37 2.35
CA VAL A 73 0.38 -0.45 2.59
C VAL A 73 0.41 -1.09 3.97
N ILE A 74 1.56 -1.59 4.42
CA ILE A 74 1.70 -2.14 5.77
C ILE A 74 1.47 -1.04 6.81
N ILE A 75 2.17 0.09 6.68
CA ILE A 75 2.05 1.21 7.61
C ILE A 75 0.61 1.69 7.67
N GLY A 76 -0.01 1.94 6.50
CA GLY A 76 -1.42 2.35 6.43
C GLY A 76 -2.37 1.34 7.04
N THR A 77 -2.18 0.03 6.79
CA THR A 77 -3.02 -1.02 7.38
C THR A 77 -2.94 -1.00 8.90
N ILE A 78 -1.73 -0.91 9.47
CA ILE A 78 -1.53 -0.90 10.92
C ILE A 78 -2.16 0.35 11.54
N THR A 79 -1.87 1.53 11.00
CA THR A 79 -2.36 2.80 11.57
C THR A 79 -3.88 2.95 11.41
N MET A 80 -4.46 2.55 10.29
CA MET A 80 -5.92 2.59 10.07
C MET A 80 -6.67 1.57 10.93
N THR A 81 -6.11 0.37 11.10
CA THR A 81 -6.67 -0.64 12.01
C THR A 81 -6.65 -0.11 13.44
N HIS A 82 -5.52 0.47 13.84
CA HIS A 82 -5.37 1.08 15.15
C HIS A 82 -6.38 2.22 15.37
N PHE A 83 -6.50 3.15 14.43
CA PHE A 83 -7.46 4.24 14.48
C PHE A 83 -8.91 3.74 14.61
N SER A 84 -9.26 2.68 13.88
CA SER A 84 -10.60 2.06 13.96
C SER A 84 -10.87 1.40 15.31
N LEU A 85 -9.83 0.91 16.00
CA LEU A 85 -9.96 0.35 17.36
C LEU A 85 -10.07 1.43 18.43
N GLU A 86 -9.40 2.57 18.25
CA GLU A 86 -9.51 3.73 19.16
C GLU A 86 -10.81 4.51 18.95
N ASN A 87 -11.41 4.40 17.76
CA ASN A 87 -12.68 5.03 17.41
C ASN A 87 -13.72 3.97 17.00
N PRO A 88 -14.13 3.08 17.93
CA PRO A 88 -15.01 1.97 17.60
C PRO A 88 -16.41 2.46 17.20
N PRO A 89 -17.11 1.73 16.30
CA PRO A 89 -18.48 2.05 15.97
C PRO A 89 -19.42 1.86 17.17
N PRO A 90 -20.60 2.51 17.19
CA PRO A 90 -21.57 2.42 18.30
C PRO A 90 -22.05 1.00 18.59
N ALA A 91 -22.06 0.14 17.56
CA ALA A 91 -22.36 -1.29 17.68
C ALA A 91 -21.50 -2.08 16.69
N TRP A 92 -21.06 -3.27 17.09
CA TRP A 92 -20.30 -4.19 16.23
C TRP A 92 -21.24 -5.05 15.38
N THR A 93 -21.66 -4.50 14.24
CA THR A 93 -22.43 -5.20 13.21
C THR A 93 -21.59 -5.33 11.95
N ILE A 94 -21.94 -6.24 11.05
CA ILE A 94 -21.23 -6.39 9.77
C ILE A 94 -21.24 -5.06 8.98
N GLN A 95 -22.37 -4.35 9.00
CA GLN A 95 -22.50 -3.06 8.31
C GLN A 95 -21.55 -2.00 8.89
N THR A 96 -21.48 -1.88 10.22
CA THR A 96 -20.61 -0.89 10.87
C THR A 96 -19.14 -1.27 10.78
N ILE A 97 -18.80 -2.56 10.74
CA ILE A 97 -17.43 -2.99 10.43
C ILE A 97 -17.06 -2.60 9.00
N LEU A 98 -17.93 -2.89 8.03
CA LEU A 98 -17.66 -2.63 6.62
C LEU A 98 -17.68 -1.14 6.26
N LEU A 99 -18.52 -0.32 6.89
CA LEU A 99 -18.76 1.07 6.47
C LEU A 99 -18.47 2.12 7.55
N GLY A 100 -18.27 1.69 8.80
CA GLY A 100 -18.00 2.55 9.95
C GLY A 100 -16.58 2.42 10.50
N THR A 101 -15.71 1.66 9.84
CA THR A 101 -14.27 1.57 10.17
C THR A 101 -13.45 1.90 8.92
N CYS A 102 -12.12 1.97 9.06
CA CYS A 102 -11.21 2.16 7.93
C CYS A 102 -11.01 0.90 7.07
N LEU A 103 -11.80 -0.15 7.25
CA LEU A 103 -11.68 -1.39 6.48
C LEU A 103 -11.81 -1.17 4.94
N PRO A 104 -12.72 -0.33 4.42
CA PRO A 104 -12.75 0.01 3.00
C PRO A 104 -11.46 0.66 2.50
N ASP A 105 -10.90 1.57 3.28
CA ASP A 105 -9.66 2.27 2.95
C ASP A 105 -8.47 1.30 2.91
N ILE A 106 -8.44 0.33 3.83
CA ILE A 106 -7.47 -0.78 3.83
C ILE A 106 -7.64 -1.60 2.54
N PHE A 107 -8.85 -1.96 2.13
CA PHE A 107 -9.05 -2.70 0.87
C PHE A 107 -8.59 -1.90 -0.35
N LEU A 108 -8.80 -0.58 -0.37
CA LEU A 108 -8.28 0.30 -1.43
C LEU A 108 -6.75 0.27 -1.48
N LEU A 109 -6.07 0.34 -0.32
CA LEU A 109 -4.61 0.21 -0.19
C LEU A 109 -4.10 -1.12 -0.73
N TRP A 110 -4.75 -2.23 -0.38
CA TRP A 110 -4.39 -3.56 -0.88
C TRP A 110 -4.70 -3.74 -2.37
N GLY A 111 -5.73 -3.08 -2.89
CA GLY A 111 -6.00 -2.98 -4.33
C GLY A 111 -4.84 -2.31 -5.07
N LYS A 112 -4.37 -1.15 -4.58
CA LYS A 112 -3.17 -0.46 -5.09
C LYS A 112 -1.93 -1.35 -5.00
N PHE A 113 -1.78 -2.10 -3.90
CA PHE A 113 -0.68 -3.05 -3.73
C PHE A 113 -0.68 -4.14 -4.81
N ALA A 114 -1.84 -4.75 -5.08
CA ALA A 114 -1.99 -5.79 -6.08
C ALA A 114 -1.62 -5.30 -7.48
N VAL A 115 -2.02 -4.08 -7.85
CA VAL A 115 -1.61 -3.46 -9.13
C VAL A 115 -0.09 -3.24 -9.16
N GLY A 116 0.51 -2.76 -8.07
CA GLY A 116 1.96 -2.62 -7.97
C GLY A 116 2.72 -3.95 -8.09
N LYS A 117 2.17 -5.04 -7.54
CA LYS A 117 2.72 -6.39 -7.71
C LYS A 117 2.62 -6.86 -9.15
N ALA A 118 1.47 -6.65 -9.79
CA ALA A 118 1.31 -6.96 -11.22
C ALA A 118 2.35 -6.22 -12.07
N LEU A 119 2.61 -4.94 -11.76
CA LEU A 119 3.61 -4.13 -12.47
C LEU A 119 5.04 -4.63 -12.23
N PHE A 120 5.35 -5.02 -10.99
CA PHE A 120 6.63 -5.63 -10.64
C PHE A 120 6.87 -6.96 -11.38
N ASP A 121 5.86 -7.83 -11.43
CA ASP A 121 5.95 -9.14 -12.10
C ASP A 121 5.96 -9.02 -13.63
N LEU A 122 5.36 -7.96 -14.18
CA LEU A 122 5.28 -7.73 -15.62
C LEU A 122 6.67 -7.50 -16.25
N ASP A 123 7.57 -6.80 -15.56
CA ASP A 123 8.87 -6.43 -16.12
C ASP A 123 9.79 -7.64 -16.39
N PRO A 124 9.97 -8.60 -15.45
CA PRO A 124 10.68 -9.85 -15.70
C PRO A 124 10.02 -10.69 -16.80
N VAL A 125 8.69 -10.85 -16.80
CA VAL A 125 7.97 -11.69 -17.78
C VAL A 125 8.16 -11.18 -19.20
N ILE A 126 8.14 -9.86 -19.39
CA ILE A 126 8.23 -9.25 -20.72
C ILE A 126 9.67 -9.16 -21.22
N ASN A 127 10.64 -8.92 -20.33
CA ASN A 127 12.03 -8.65 -20.72
C ASN A 127 12.97 -9.84 -20.51
N ARG A 128 12.56 -10.86 -19.75
CA ARG A 128 13.33 -12.08 -19.46
C ARG A 128 12.42 -13.31 -19.51
N PRO A 129 11.86 -13.66 -20.68
CA PRO A 129 10.91 -14.75 -20.81
C PRO A 129 11.49 -16.12 -20.42
N ASP A 130 12.81 -16.30 -20.57
CA ASP A 130 13.51 -17.55 -20.27
C ASP A 130 14.06 -17.62 -18.84
N ALA A 131 13.82 -16.60 -18.01
CA ALA A 131 14.29 -16.62 -16.62
C ALA A 131 13.51 -17.66 -15.81
N GLU A 132 14.22 -18.50 -15.07
CA GLU A 132 13.59 -19.49 -14.17
C GLU A 132 12.68 -18.78 -13.16
N VAL A 133 11.41 -19.15 -13.16
CA VAL A 133 10.48 -18.74 -12.11
C VAL A 133 10.96 -19.38 -10.81
N SER A 134 11.42 -18.56 -9.86
CA SER A 134 11.85 -19.01 -8.52
C SER A 134 10.69 -19.74 -7.81
N ARG A 135 10.60 -21.06 -8.00
CA ARG A 135 9.66 -21.93 -7.29
C ARG A 135 10.16 -22.17 -5.87
N GLY A 136 9.30 -21.98 -4.87
CA GLY A 136 9.52 -22.51 -3.52
C GLY A 136 9.96 -21.53 -2.41
N ARG A 137 9.98 -20.20 -2.62
CA ARG A 137 10.36 -19.23 -1.56
C ARG A 137 9.26 -18.23 -1.23
N PHE A 138 8.09 -18.72 -0.79
CA PHE A 138 6.90 -17.90 -0.50
C PHE A 138 7.16 -16.74 0.49
N PHE A 139 8.04 -16.94 1.48
CA PHE A 139 8.38 -15.93 2.50
C PHE A 139 9.52 -14.97 2.10
N ARG A 140 10.08 -15.10 0.88
CA ARG A 140 11.15 -14.23 0.40
C ARG A 140 10.60 -13.13 -0.50
N PHE A 141 11.15 -11.92 -0.42
CA PHE A 141 10.87 -10.86 -1.38
C PHE A 141 11.06 -11.39 -2.80
N PRO A 142 10.12 -11.17 -3.73
CA PRO A 142 8.97 -10.24 -3.68
C PRO A 142 7.61 -10.92 -3.44
N ASN A 143 7.58 -12.15 -2.88
CA ASN A 143 6.36 -12.96 -2.78
C ASN A 143 5.41 -12.51 -1.66
N MET A 144 4.13 -12.89 -1.74
CA MET A 144 3.10 -12.47 -0.77
C MET A 144 3.42 -12.88 0.68
N GLY A 145 4.06 -14.03 0.90
CA GLY A 145 4.44 -14.47 2.24
C GLY A 145 5.43 -13.53 2.92
N PHE A 146 6.33 -12.89 2.16
CA PHE A 146 7.19 -11.84 2.68
C PHE A 146 6.36 -10.69 3.26
N TRP A 147 5.35 -10.23 2.52
CA TRP A 147 4.51 -9.12 2.93
C TRP A 147 3.64 -9.46 4.14
N TYR A 148 3.02 -10.64 4.17
CA TYR A 148 2.25 -11.08 5.34
C TYR A 148 3.11 -11.20 6.60
N ALA A 149 4.32 -11.76 6.47
CA ALA A 149 5.25 -11.82 7.59
C ALA A 149 5.60 -10.41 8.11
N HIS A 150 5.83 -9.44 7.21
CA HIS A 150 6.13 -8.07 7.61
C HIS A 150 4.93 -7.32 8.21
N VAL A 151 3.71 -7.54 7.71
CA VAL A 151 2.48 -7.01 8.36
C VAL A 151 2.43 -7.49 9.81
N VAL A 152 2.53 -8.80 10.04
CA VAL A 152 2.47 -9.38 11.39
C VAL A 152 3.61 -8.84 12.26
N THR A 153 4.85 -8.87 11.75
CA THR A 153 6.04 -8.47 12.52
C THR A 153 5.97 -7.00 12.90
N LEU A 154 5.66 -6.12 11.95
CA LEU A 154 5.57 -4.68 12.22
C LEU A 154 4.36 -4.33 13.09
N THR A 155 3.28 -5.10 13.03
CA THR A 155 2.14 -4.95 13.95
C THR A 155 2.58 -5.26 15.39
N VAL A 156 3.33 -6.35 15.59
CA VAL A 156 3.88 -6.72 16.90
C VAL A 156 4.84 -5.64 17.43
N VAL A 157 5.77 -5.17 16.59
CA VAL A 157 6.70 -4.09 16.96
C VAL A 157 5.94 -2.81 17.34
N TYR A 158 4.92 -2.44 16.56
CA TYR A 158 4.08 -1.28 16.84
C TYR A 158 3.36 -1.43 18.19
N MET A 159 2.74 -2.58 18.46
CA MET A 159 2.06 -2.85 19.73
C MET A 159 3.02 -2.79 20.94
N ILE A 160 4.21 -3.37 20.81
CA ILE A 160 5.25 -3.31 21.83
C ILE A 160 5.67 -1.85 22.07
N GLY A 161 5.94 -1.10 21.01
CA GLY A 161 6.28 0.32 21.11
C GLY A 161 5.21 1.11 21.86
N LYS A 162 3.92 0.91 21.51
CA LYS A 162 2.79 1.55 22.20
C LYS A 162 2.72 1.18 23.68
N TYR A 163 3.02 -0.08 24.03
CA TYR A 163 2.97 -0.54 25.42
C TYR A 163 4.05 0.11 26.30
N PHE A 164 5.27 0.25 25.77
CA PHE A 164 6.41 0.79 26.53
C PHE A 164 6.50 2.32 26.52
N TRP A 165 5.96 2.99 25.50
CA TRP A 165 6.12 4.44 25.31
C TRP A 165 4.89 5.26 25.77
N LYS A 166 4.17 4.78 26.79
CA LYS A 166 3.07 5.54 27.41
C LYS A 166 3.52 6.85 28.03
#